data_AF-A0A357EZ67-F1
#
_entry.id   AF-A0A357EZ67-F1
#
_cell.length_a   1.000
_cell.length_b   1.000
_cell.length_c   1.000
_cell.angle_alpha   90.00
_cell.angle_beta   90.00
_cell.angle_gamma   90.00
#
_symmetry.space_group_name_H-M   'P 1'
#
loop_
_entity.id
_entity.type
_entity.pdbx_description
1 polymer ?
#
loop_
_entity_poly.entity_id
_entity_poly.type
_entity_poly.pdbx_seq_one_letter_code
_entity_poly.pdbx_strand_id
1 'polypeptide(L)'
;RNWIFGFNPTSVDEFWQTMMDPEVGGYLRMVTSYWEMAASLVNHGAIDADMFNDTAGEHIMVFAKVEPLLAELREKFQNPEAFKHLEKLILESPNGRERLAKTQEWLKTIGEEMAQKQAGKATA
;
A
#
# COMPACT_ATOMS: atom_id res chain seq x y z
N ARG A 1 10.06 -1.32 9.03
CA ARG A 1 9.34 -2.08 7.97
C ARG A 1 8.28 -3.03 8.55
N ASN A 2 8.52 -3.77 9.63
CA ASN A 2 7.51 -4.71 10.20
C ASN A 2 6.09 -4.12 10.39
N TRP A 3 6.00 -2.84 10.76
CA TRP A 3 4.71 -2.17 10.95
C TRP A 3 3.82 -2.17 9.69
N ILE A 4 4.36 -1.89 8.50
CA ILE A 4 3.52 -1.78 7.28
C ILE A 4 2.89 -3.13 6.91
N PHE A 5 3.52 -4.25 7.27
CA PHE A 5 2.96 -5.58 7.03
C PHE A 5 1.70 -5.81 7.86
N GLY A 6 1.68 -5.36 9.12
CA GLY A 6 0.53 -5.48 10.02
C GLY A 6 -0.56 -4.42 9.81
N PHE A 7 -0.23 -3.26 9.21
CA PHE A 7 -1.20 -2.22 8.91
C PHE A 7 -2.14 -2.65 7.77
N ASN A 8 -3.42 -2.89 8.02
CA ASN A 8 -4.38 -3.31 6.99
C ASN A 8 -5.69 -2.53 7.11
N PRO A 9 -5.73 -1.27 6.63
CA PRO A 9 -6.89 -0.40 6.77
C PRO A 9 -8.05 -0.95 5.95
N THR A 10 -9.24 -0.96 6.54
CA THR A 10 -10.49 -1.40 5.91
C THR A 10 -11.41 -0.24 5.55
N SER A 11 -11.05 0.98 5.95
CA SER A 11 -11.76 2.22 5.63
C SER A 11 -10.79 3.40 5.50
N VAL A 12 -11.26 4.46 4.82
CA VAL A 12 -10.51 5.72 4.69
C VAL A 12 -10.32 6.41 6.02
N ASP A 13 -11.27 6.29 6.95
CA ASP A 13 -11.14 6.88 8.27
C ASP A 13 -10.08 6.16 9.12
N GLU A 14 -9.95 4.83 9.05
CA GLU A 14 -8.84 4.10 9.67
C GLU A 14 -7.48 4.53 9.09
N PHE A 15 -7.41 4.68 7.77
CA PHE A 15 -6.21 5.17 7.10
C PHE A 15 -5.85 6.58 7.56
N TRP A 16 -6.84 7.48 7.61
CA TRP A 16 -6.68 8.88 8.01
C TRP A 16 -6.26 9.00 9.47
N GLN A 17 -6.94 8.30 10.38
CA GLN A 17 -6.61 8.28 11.80
C GLN A 17 -5.18 7.76 12.02
N THR A 18 -4.83 6.65 11.37
CA THR A 18 -3.45 6.12 11.43
C THR A 18 -2.45 7.12 10.87
N MET A 19 -2.78 7.80 9.76
CA MET A 19 -1.91 8.82 9.19
C MET A 19 -1.69 9.98 10.16
N MET A 20 -2.68 10.37 10.96
CA MET A 20 -2.57 11.47 11.91
C MET A 20 -1.99 11.06 13.26
N ASP A 21 -1.87 9.76 13.53
CA ASP A 21 -1.34 9.23 14.78
C ASP A 21 0.13 9.69 15.01
N PRO A 22 0.47 10.18 16.22
CA PRO A 22 1.81 10.69 16.52
C PRO A 22 2.87 9.58 16.64
N GLU A 23 2.49 8.35 16.97
CA GLU A 23 3.41 7.23 17.13
C GLU A 23 3.66 6.50 15.81
N VAL A 24 2.61 6.21 15.06
CA VAL A 24 2.68 5.37 13.85
C VAL A 24 2.43 6.11 12.55
N GLY A 25 1.81 7.29 12.58
CA GLY A 25 1.50 8.06 11.37
C GLY A 25 2.73 8.50 10.59
N GLY A 26 3.85 8.72 11.28
CA GLY A 26 5.15 8.95 10.64
C GLY A 26 5.57 7.80 9.72
N TYR A 27 5.32 6.55 10.13
CA TYR A 27 5.65 5.37 9.32
C TYR A 27 4.79 5.30 8.07
N LEU A 28 3.48 5.53 8.20
CA LEU A 28 2.58 5.52 7.06
C LEU A 28 2.96 6.59 6.05
N ARG A 29 3.12 7.85 6.49
CA ARG A 29 3.48 8.98 5.61
C ARG A 29 4.82 8.75 4.91
N MET A 30 5.82 8.21 5.61
CA MET A 30 7.13 7.93 5.02
C MET A 30 7.07 6.81 3.98
N VAL A 31 6.38 5.71 4.26
CA VAL A 31 6.29 4.58 3.34
C VAL A 31 5.52 4.96 2.06
N THR A 32 4.37 5.63 2.21
CA THR A 32 3.56 6.01 1.06
C THR A 32 4.24 7.06 0.18
N SER A 33 4.81 8.11 0.79
CA SER A 33 5.53 9.15 0.04
C SER A 33 6.79 8.62 -0.65
N TYR A 34 7.54 7.73 0.00
CA TYR A 34 8.71 7.09 -0.59
C TYR A 34 8.35 6.30 -1.85
N TRP A 35 7.32 5.45 -1.78
CA TRP A 35 6.93 4.63 -2.91
C TRP A 35 6.25 5.42 -4.03
N GLU A 36 5.51 6.47 -3.70
CA GLU A 36 4.97 7.39 -4.71
C GLU A 36 6.09 8.12 -5.46
N MET A 37 7.14 8.57 -4.76
CA MET A 37 8.33 9.15 -5.37
C MET A 37 9.09 8.12 -6.22
N ALA A 38 9.31 6.91 -5.72
CA ALA A 38 9.99 5.87 -6.49
C ALA A 38 9.23 5.54 -7.78
N ALA A 39 7.90 5.43 -7.70
CA ALA A 39 7.06 5.21 -8.86
C ALA A 39 7.10 6.38 -9.84
N SER A 40 7.22 7.63 -9.36
CA SER A 40 7.36 8.78 -10.26
C SER A 40 8.67 8.74 -11.04
N LEU A 41 9.79 8.33 -10.41
CA LEU A 41 11.07 8.17 -11.10
C LEU A 41 10.99 7.11 -12.21
N VAL A 42 10.31 5.99 -11.97
CA VAL A 42 10.10 4.94 -13.00
C VAL A 42 9.19 5.44 -14.12
N ASN A 43 8.04 6.04 -13.77
CA ASN A 43 7.08 6.55 -14.75
C ASN A 43 7.65 7.65 -15.67
N HIS A 44 8.68 8.37 -15.21
CA HIS A 44 9.38 9.40 -15.97
C HIS A 44 10.64 8.87 -16.69
N GLY A 45 10.94 7.57 -16.59
CA GLY A 45 12.09 6.93 -17.25
C GLY A 45 13.45 7.24 -16.60
N ALA A 46 13.48 7.81 -15.39
CA ALA A 46 14.71 8.02 -14.65
C ALA A 46 15.28 6.71 -14.08
N ILE A 47 14.42 5.72 -13.87
CA ILE A 47 14.76 4.36 -13.48
C ILE A 47 14.08 3.42 -14.48
N ASP A 48 14.84 2.47 -15.03
CA ASP A 48 14.28 1.43 -15.89
C ASP A 48 13.28 0.55 -15.13
N ALA A 49 12.13 0.25 -15.76
CA ALA A 49 11.04 -0.43 -15.09
C ALA A 49 11.36 -1.89 -14.76
N ASP A 50 12.11 -2.59 -15.62
CA ASP A 50 12.50 -3.98 -15.38
C ASP A 50 13.54 -4.03 -14.26
N MET A 51 14.56 -3.16 -14.30
CA MET A 51 15.56 -3.03 -13.23
C MET A 51 14.92 -2.65 -11.88
N PHE A 52 13.91 -1.78 -11.90
CA PHE A 52 13.15 -1.44 -10.69
C PHE A 52 12.44 -2.68 -10.14
N ASN A 53 11.75 -3.43 -10.99
CA ASN A 53 11.01 -4.64 -10.59
C ASN A 53 11.92 -5.80 -10.17
N ASP A 54 13.16 -5.87 -10.64
CA ASP A 54 14.15 -6.88 -10.20
C ASP A 54 14.52 -6.75 -8.72
N THR A 55 14.41 -5.53 -8.16
CA THR A 55 14.89 -5.22 -6.80
C THR A 55 13.79 -4.73 -5.86
N ALA A 56 12.70 -4.20 -6.40
CA ALA A 56 11.59 -3.66 -5.62
C ALA A 56 10.32 -4.50 -5.82
N GLY A 57 9.71 -4.90 -4.70
CA GLY A 57 8.38 -5.54 -4.69
C GLY A 57 7.40 -4.92 -3.69
N GLU A 58 7.89 -4.22 -2.66
CA GLU A 58 7.04 -3.73 -1.56
C GLU A 58 6.02 -2.66 -2.01
N HIS A 59 6.30 -1.92 -3.09
CA HIS A 59 5.37 -0.94 -3.67
C HIS A 59 4.00 -1.56 -4.04
N ILE A 60 3.97 -2.80 -4.54
CA ILE A 60 2.71 -3.47 -4.89
C ILE A 60 1.89 -3.80 -3.65
N MET A 61 2.54 -4.17 -2.54
CA MET A 61 1.86 -4.43 -1.26
C MET A 61 1.31 -3.15 -0.65
N VAL A 62 2.05 -2.04 -0.75
CA VAL A 62 1.58 -0.73 -0.28
C VAL A 62 0.37 -0.27 -1.08
N PHE A 63 0.44 -0.34 -2.42
CA PHE A 63 -0.68 0.03 -3.26
C PHE A 63 -1.88 -0.92 -3.12
N ALA A 64 -1.66 -2.23 -2.92
CA ALA A 64 -2.73 -3.18 -2.65
C ALA A 64 -3.60 -2.81 -1.45
N LYS A 65 -3.03 -2.15 -0.44
CA LYS A 65 -3.74 -1.64 0.75
C LYS A 65 -4.43 -0.30 0.51
N VAL A 66 -3.95 0.48 -0.47
CA VAL A 66 -4.46 1.82 -0.80
C VAL A 66 -5.55 1.76 -1.88
N GLU A 67 -5.41 0.89 -2.88
CA GLU A 67 -6.26 0.82 -4.06
C GLU A 67 -7.76 0.68 -3.74
N PRO A 68 -8.19 -0.18 -2.78
CA PRO A 68 -9.61 -0.29 -2.42
C PRO A 68 -10.18 1.00 -1.83
N LEU A 69 -9.32 1.86 -1.28
CA LEU A 69 -9.66 3.11 -0.61
C LEU A 69 -9.36 4.35 -1.47
N LEU A 70 -8.81 4.16 -2.68
CA LEU A 70 -8.12 5.22 -3.43
C LEU A 70 -9.06 6.38 -3.81
N ALA A 71 -10.28 6.07 -4.24
CA ALA A 71 -11.26 7.09 -4.63
C ALA A 71 -11.62 8.00 -3.46
N GLU A 72 -12.01 7.42 -2.33
CA GLU A 72 -12.35 8.15 -1.11
C GLU A 72 -11.13 8.86 -0.50
N LEU A 73 -9.92 8.28 -0.61
CA LEU A 73 -8.69 8.94 -0.16
C LEU A 73 -8.40 10.21 -0.98
N ARG A 74 -8.61 10.19 -2.29
CA ARG A 74 -8.47 11.36 -3.16
C ARG A 74 -9.46 12.47 -2.76
N GLU A 75 -10.69 12.10 -2.43
CA GLU A 75 -11.69 13.04 -1.91
C GLU A 75 -11.28 13.61 -0.54
N LYS A 76 -10.89 12.74 0.41
CA LYS A 76 -10.45 13.13 1.77
C LYS A 76 -9.23 14.06 1.74
N PHE A 77 -8.27 13.81 0.84
CA PHE A 77 -7.08 14.64 0.67
C PHE A 77 -7.32 15.89 -0.16
N GLN A 78 -8.50 16.03 -0.79
CA GLN A 78 -8.77 17.05 -1.78
C GLN A 78 -7.70 17.09 -2.88
N ASN A 79 -7.22 15.91 -3.26
CA ASN A 79 -6.16 15.74 -4.24
C ASN A 79 -6.50 14.58 -5.19
N PRO A 80 -7.03 14.87 -6.40
CA PRO A 80 -7.37 13.83 -7.38
C PRO A 80 -6.15 13.04 -7.87
N GLU A 81 -4.95 13.61 -7.72
CA GLU A 81 -3.69 13.02 -8.18
C GLU A 81 -2.99 12.20 -7.09
N ALA A 82 -3.60 12.03 -5.91
CA ALA A 82 -3.01 11.21 -4.85
C ALA A 82 -2.77 9.78 -5.35
N PHE A 83 -1.57 9.26 -5.06
CA PHE A 83 -1.09 7.92 -5.43
C PHE A 83 -1.08 7.61 -6.94
N LYS A 84 -1.14 8.62 -7.81
CA LYS A 84 -1.23 8.40 -9.26
C LYS A 84 -0.04 7.66 -9.82
N HIS A 85 1.17 7.86 -9.27
CA HIS A 85 2.36 7.24 -9.84
C HIS A 85 2.41 5.76 -9.47
N LEU A 86 2.05 5.42 -8.23
CA LEU A 86 1.87 4.02 -7.83
C LEU A 86 0.77 3.34 -8.65
N GLU A 87 -0.39 3.98 -8.80
CA GLU A 87 -1.49 3.48 -9.62
C GLU A 87 -1.04 3.21 -11.06
N LYS A 88 -0.43 4.21 -11.71
CA LYS A 88 0.05 4.10 -13.08
C LYS A 88 1.08 2.98 -13.23
N LEU A 89 2.14 3.01 -12.40
CA LEU A 89 3.23 2.04 -12.49
C LEU A 89 2.71 0.61 -12.36
N ILE A 90 1.81 0.37 -11.41
CA ILE A 90 1.30 -0.98 -11.14
C ILE A 90 0.28 -1.40 -12.20
N LEU A 91 -0.70 -0.56 -12.54
CA LEU A 91 -1.78 -0.96 -13.43
C LEU A 91 -1.35 -1.06 -14.91
N GLU A 92 -0.31 -0.32 -15.32
CA GLU A 92 0.23 -0.35 -16.69
C GLU A 92 1.38 -1.35 -16.86
N SER A 93 1.94 -1.90 -15.77
CA SER A 93 2.97 -2.94 -15.85
C SER A 93 2.44 -4.25 -16.44
N PRO A 94 3.30 -5.06 -17.11
CA PRO A 94 2.95 -6.41 -17.54
C PRO A 94 2.39 -7.25 -16.38
N ASN A 95 1.19 -7.80 -16.57
CA ASN A 95 0.43 -8.57 -15.56
C ASN A 95 0.17 -7.80 -14.24
N GLY A 96 0.28 -6.47 -14.24
CA GLY A 96 0.23 -5.66 -13.03
C GLY A 96 -1.09 -5.78 -12.25
N ARG A 97 -2.23 -5.76 -12.96
CA ARG A 97 -3.56 -5.99 -12.37
C ARG A 97 -3.70 -7.36 -11.71
N GLU A 98 -3.17 -8.40 -12.34
CA GLU A 98 -3.19 -9.75 -11.80
C GLU A 98 -2.31 -9.86 -10.55
N ARG A 99 -1.10 -9.28 -10.60
CA ARG A 99 -0.19 -9.23 -9.45
C ARG A 99 -0.81 -8.46 -8.27
N LEU A 100 -1.51 -7.36 -8.55
CA LEU A 100 -2.21 -6.57 -7.54
C LEU A 100 -3.31 -7.39 -6.87
N ALA A 101 -4.19 -8.02 -7.66
CA ALA A 101 -5.27 -8.86 -7.15
C ALA A 101 -4.74 -10.03 -6.30
N LYS A 102 -3.71 -10.74 -6.76
CA LYS A 102 -3.04 -11.80 -5.98
C LYS A 102 -2.46 -11.28 -4.68
N THR A 103 -1.90 -10.07 -4.69
CA THR A 103 -1.35 -9.43 -3.49
C THR A 103 -2.45 -9.07 -2.49
N GLN A 104 -3.59 -8.56 -2.97
CA GLN A 104 -4.76 -8.26 -2.13
C GLN A 104 -5.33 -9.52 -1.47
N GLU A 105 -5.46 -10.61 -2.22
CA GLU A 105 -5.92 -11.91 -1.70
C GLU A 105 -4.96 -12.47 -0.64
N TRP A 106 -3.65 -12.40 -0.91
CA TRP A 106 -2.62 -12.81 0.03
C TRP A 106 -2.63 -11.97 1.32
N LEU A 107 -2.76 -10.64 1.20
CA LEU A 107 -2.86 -9.74 2.36
C LEU A 107 -4.09 -10.05 3.21
N LYS A 108 -5.24 -10.35 2.58
CA LYS A 108 -6.45 -10.76 3.29
C LYS A 108 -6.22 -12.06 4.08
N THR A 109 -5.61 -13.06 3.44
CA THR A 109 -5.30 -14.36 4.07
C THR A 109 -4.40 -14.17 5.30
N ILE A 110 -3.33 -13.37 5.17
CA ILE A 110 -2.44 -13.06 6.30
C ILE A 110 -3.17 -12.31 7.41
N GLY A 111 -4.03 -11.34 7.05
CA GLY A 111 -4.83 -10.59 8.01
C GLY A 111 -5.73 -11.51 8.85
N GLU A 112 -6.40 -12.46 8.21
CA GLU A 112 -7.25 -13.46 8.86
C GLU A 112 -6.45 -14.38 9.79
N GLU A 113 -5.30 -14.90 9.35
CA GLU A 113 -4.42 -15.72 10.18
C GLU A 113 -3.89 -14.96 11.41
N MET A 114 -3.52 -13.69 11.23
CA MET A 114 -3.00 -12.86 12.31
C MET A 114 -4.09 -12.55 13.35
N ALA A 115 -5.31 -12.27 12.91
CA ALA A 115 -6.46 -12.09 13.79
C ALA A 115 -6.77 -13.37 14.59
N GLN A 116 -6.76 -14.54 13.95
CA GLN A 116 -6.96 -15.83 14.62
C GLN A 116 -5.88 -16.13 15.67
N LYS A 117 -4.59 -15.88 15.34
CA LYS A 117 -3.47 -16.06 16.28
C LYS A 117 -3.56 -15.11 17.48
N GLN A 118 -4.08 -13.90 17.31
CA GLN A 118 -4.28 -12.96 18.41
C GLN A 118 -5.47 -13.38 19.29
N ALA A 119 -6.57 -13.83 18.70
CA ALA A 119 -7.72 -14.35 19.44
C ALA A 119 -7.39 -15.61 20.27
N GLY A 120 -6.58 -16.52 19.72
CA GLY A 120 -6.11 -17.72 20.42
C GLY A 120 -5.13 -17.44 21.57
N LYS A 121 -4.40 -16.32 21.52
CA LYS A 121 -3.54 -15.86 22.63
C LYS A 121 -4.30 -15.11 23.73
N ALA A 122 -5.45 -14.52 23.41
CA ALA A 122 -6.31 -13.83 24.38
C ALA A 122 -7.21 -14.79 25.18
N THR A 123 -7.34 -16.04 24.72
CA THR A 123 -8.17 -17.09 25.34
C THR A 123 -7.36 -18.14 26.11
N ALA A 124 -6.03 -18.01 26.13
CA ALA A 124 -5.08 -18.85 26.90
C ALA A 124 -4.46 -18.04 28.04
#